data_AF-A0A6C2YR67-F1
#
_entry.id   AF-A0A6C2YR67-F1
#
_cell.length_a   1.000
_cell.length_b   1.000
_cell.length_c   1.000
_cell.angle_alpha   90.00
_cell.angle_beta   90.00
_cell.angle_gamma   90.00
#
_symmetry.space_group_name_H-M   'P 1'
#
loop_
_entity.id
_entity.type
_entity.pdbx_description
1 polymer ?
#
loop_
_entity_poly.entity_id
_entity_poly.type
_entity_poly.pdbx_seq_one_letter_code
_entity_poly.pdbx_strand_id
1 'polypeptide(L)'
;MFKKLAVYGTAGLIATGVISQTRLGSYVGTLFNQVTTGLQESVSPELELERIKFELSHLDQDIDHATTQLAEETTAIRLLNEEITATRERLEQSEVALRKRGEELKKGQVNVSIAGRTPSIDEATRLLREDVDRLGSQRRELANQERILSLRQNTQSLVAKQRETLVRQKAELTAAVAEMESDLKLVRLEQMESQYQSDDTRLADIKKSLKDLRRKVMVQKEKLNLVNQVEEQPTGGESVDEILGRLNGPAARE
;
A
#
# COMPACT_ATOMS: atom_id res chain seq x y z
N MET A 1 -1.36 -8.47 45.79
CA MET A 1 -0.87 -9.59 44.96
C MET A 1 -1.61 -9.56 43.63
N PHE A 2 -1.00 -9.04 42.56
CA PHE A 2 -1.32 -9.34 41.15
C PHE A 2 -0.09 -8.93 40.34
N LYS A 3 0.97 -9.73 40.50
CA LYS A 3 2.12 -9.77 39.60
C LYS A 3 1.77 -10.80 38.52
N LYS A 4 2.11 -10.49 37.26
CA LYS A 4 1.98 -11.32 36.03
C LYS A 4 0.72 -11.06 35.19
N LEU A 5 0.73 -9.95 34.46
CA LEU A 5 0.14 -9.85 33.13
C LEU A 5 1.06 -8.95 32.28
N ALA A 6 2.22 -9.52 31.97
CA ALA A 6 3.08 -9.13 30.87
C ALA A 6 3.38 -10.42 30.10
N VAL A 7 3.70 -10.28 28.81
CA VAL A 7 3.95 -11.34 27.81
C VAL A 7 2.70 -11.69 26.99
N TYR A 8 2.42 -10.86 25.98
CA TYR A 8 2.53 -11.19 24.55
C TYR A 8 2.13 -9.94 23.75
N GLY A 9 3.13 -9.15 23.36
CA GLY A 9 2.90 -7.87 22.67
C GLY A 9 4.20 -7.18 22.30
N THR A 10 5.13 -7.92 21.71
CA THR A 10 6.38 -7.36 21.16
C THR A 10 6.72 -8.07 19.86
N ALA A 11 6.31 -7.47 18.74
CA ALA A 11 7.09 -7.34 17.52
C ALA A 11 6.28 -6.45 16.55
N GLY A 12 6.77 -5.25 16.24
CA GLY A 12 6.24 -4.46 15.12
C GLY A 12 5.82 -3.01 15.40
N LEU A 13 6.20 -2.40 16.53
CA LEU A 13 6.26 -0.93 16.59
C LEU A 13 7.64 -0.47 16.10
N ILE A 14 7.85 -0.53 14.79
CA ILE A 14 8.79 0.42 14.17
C ILE A 14 8.07 1.75 14.21
N ALA A 15 8.37 2.52 15.25
CA ALA A 15 8.12 3.94 15.28
C ALA A 15 9.04 4.61 14.24
N THR A 16 8.69 4.51 12.96
CA THR A 16 9.17 5.49 11.98
C THR A 16 8.42 6.77 12.28
N GLY A 17 9.16 7.70 12.88
CA GLY A 17 8.68 9.00 13.26
C GLY A 17 7.92 9.67 12.12
N VAL A 18 6.87 10.38 12.52
CA VAL A 18 6.39 11.63 11.94
C VAL A 18 6.83 11.79 10.48
N ILE A 19 5.91 11.49 9.56
CA ILE A 19 5.93 12.04 8.21
C ILE A 19 6.00 13.57 8.38
N SER A 20 7.22 14.09 8.42
CA SER A 20 7.46 15.52 8.38
C SER A 20 7.08 15.95 6.98
N GLN A 21 5.90 16.54 6.87
CA GLN A 21 5.63 17.61 5.90
C GLN A 21 6.84 18.56 5.91
N THR A 22 7.80 18.34 5.01
CA THR A 22 8.74 19.32 4.44
C THR A 22 9.84 18.57 3.68
N ARG A 23 9.97 18.89 2.39
CA ARG A 23 11.16 18.66 1.54
C ARG A 23 11.35 17.24 0.96
N LEU A 24 10.39 16.79 0.16
CA LEU A 24 10.52 15.61 -0.72
C LEU A 24 11.53 15.75 -1.89
N GLY A 25 12.17 16.91 -2.05
CA GLY A 25 13.18 17.14 -3.10
C GLY A 25 14.65 17.11 -2.63
N SER A 26 14.92 16.91 -1.32
CA SER A 26 16.27 17.16 -0.78
C SER A 26 17.06 15.89 -0.43
N TYR A 27 16.43 14.72 -0.29
CA TYR A 27 17.13 13.53 0.20
C TYR A 27 18.04 12.85 -0.83
N VAL A 28 17.70 12.96 -2.13
CA VAL A 28 18.56 12.45 -3.21
C VAL A 28 19.86 13.27 -3.31
N GLY A 29 19.79 14.59 -3.07
CA GLY A 29 20.96 15.47 -3.07
C GLY A 29 21.81 15.40 -1.80
N THR A 30 21.21 15.11 -0.64
CA THR A 30 21.96 15.11 0.64
C THR A 30 22.71 13.80 0.93
N LEU A 31 22.31 12.67 0.36
CA LEU A 31 23.14 11.45 0.43
C LEU A 31 24.40 11.58 -0.42
N PHE A 32 24.34 12.33 -1.52
CA PHE A 32 25.51 12.55 -2.39
C PHE A 32 26.47 13.63 -1.87
N ASN A 33 25.96 14.65 -1.17
CA ASN A 33 26.80 15.76 -0.65
C ASN A 33 27.65 15.41 0.58
N GLN A 34 27.46 14.27 1.23
CA GLN A 34 28.30 13.84 2.36
C GLN A 34 29.47 12.92 1.95
N VAL A 35 29.49 12.41 0.71
CA VAL A 35 30.54 11.47 0.25
C VAL A 35 31.81 12.18 -0.24
N THR A 36 31.75 13.46 -0.59
CA THR A 36 32.91 14.19 -1.16
C THR A 36 33.76 14.94 -0.13
N THR A 37 33.40 14.97 1.16
CA THR A 37 34.13 15.75 2.18
C THR A 37 34.42 14.95 3.46
N GLY A 38 35.41 14.06 3.42
CA GLY A 38 35.97 13.46 4.63
C GLY A 38 36.68 12.14 4.40
N LEU A 39 38.00 12.21 4.21
CA LEU A 39 38.93 11.11 3.96
C LEU A 39 38.71 9.79 4.73
N GLN A 40 38.96 8.68 4.00
CA GLN A 40 39.34 7.32 4.43
C GLN A 40 38.23 6.31 4.80
N GLU A 41 37.71 5.64 3.77
CA GLU A 41 37.99 4.21 3.57
C GLU A 41 37.94 3.91 2.06
N SER A 42 38.95 3.19 1.57
CA SER A 42 39.23 2.95 0.14
C SER A 42 38.25 1.96 -0.49
N VAL A 43 36.95 2.28 -0.46
CA VAL A 43 35.92 1.49 -1.13
C VAL A 43 35.72 2.07 -2.52
N SER A 44 35.89 1.24 -3.56
CA SER A 44 35.68 1.72 -4.92
C SER A 44 34.18 2.05 -5.11
N PRO A 45 33.83 3.09 -5.89
CA PRO A 45 32.43 3.47 -6.11
C PRO A 45 31.53 2.31 -6.59
N GLU A 46 32.13 1.30 -7.22
CA GLU A 46 31.40 0.12 -7.69
C GLU A 46 31.04 -0.84 -6.55
N LEU A 47 31.90 -0.96 -5.53
CA LEU A 47 31.62 -1.78 -4.36
C LEU A 47 30.53 -1.12 -3.49
N GLU A 48 30.52 0.21 -3.42
CA GLU A 48 29.41 0.95 -2.81
C GLU A 48 28.10 0.77 -3.58
N LEU A 49 28.15 0.77 -4.93
CA LEU A 49 26.98 0.52 -5.75
C LEU A 49 26.46 -0.93 -5.60
N GLU A 50 27.34 -1.92 -5.50
CA GLU A 50 26.97 -3.31 -5.17
C GLU A 50 26.33 -3.43 -3.79
N ARG A 51 26.87 -2.71 -2.79
CA ARG A 51 26.26 -2.62 -1.46
C ARG A 51 24.87 -2.01 -1.51
N ILE A 52 24.68 -0.90 -2.23
CA ILE A 52 23.36 -0.26 -2.38
C ILE A 52 22.38 -1.20 -3.06
N LYS A 53 22.80 -1.95 -4.10
CA LYS A 53 21.98 -2.98 -4.74
C LYS A 53 21.57 -4.10 -3.78
N PHE A 54 22.48 -4.50 -2.90
CA PHE A 54 22.21 -5.49 -1.86
C PHE A 54 21.24 -4.94 -0.79
N GLU A 55 21.38 -3.69 -0.38
CA GLU A 55 20.40 -3.05 0.53
C GLU A 55 19.03 -2.90 -0.16
N LEU A 56 19.00 -2.60 -1.46
CA LEU A 56 17.78 -2.52 -2.25
C LEU A 56 17.05 -3.86 -2.38
N SER A 57 17.76 -5.00 -2.35
CA SER A 57 17.13 -6.32 -2.32
C SER A 57 16.49 -6.64 -0.98
N HIS A 58 16.91 -6.00 0.13
CA HIS A 58 16.23 -6.14 1.42
C HIS A 58 14.88 -5.42 1.43
N LEU A 59 14.69 -4.39 0.60
CA LEU A 59 13.37 -3.78 0.43
C LEU A 59 12.34 -4.76 -0.13
N ASP A 60 12.74 -5.79 -0.88
CA ASP A 60 11.82 -6.86 -1.29
C ASP A 60 11.27 -7.62 -0.09
N GLN A 61 12.12 -7.93 0.89
CA GLN A 61 11.71 -8.59 2.12
C GLN A 61 10.76 -7.71 2.94
N ASP A 62 11.01 -6.40 3.00
CA ASP A 62 10.13 -5.45 3.69
C ASP A 62 8.76 -5.34 2.99
N ILE A 63 8.75 -5.32 1.65
CA ILE A 63 7.52 -5.35 0.84
C ILE A 63 6.75 -6.65 1.05
N ASP A 64 7.44 -7.80 1.10
CA ASP A 64 6.84 -9.11 1.35
C ASP A 64 6.24 -9.19 2.76
N HIS A 65 6.93 -8.65 3.75
CA HIS A 65 6.41 -8.56 5.12
C HIS A 65 5.16 -7.67 5.18
N ALA A 66 5.18 -6.48 4.57
CA ALA A 66 4.00 -5.61 4.50
C ALA A 66 2.84 -6.26 3.72
N THR A 67 3.15 -7.04 2.68
CA THR A 67 2.16 -7.81 1.92
C THR A 67 1.53 -8.92 2.78
N THR A 68 2.34 -9.63 3.56
CA THR A 68 1.88 -10.67 4.49
C THR A 68 0.95 -10.08 5.54
N GLN A 69 1.36 -8.99 6.19
CA GLN A 69 0.53 -8.27 7.16
C GLN A 69 -0.79 -7.79 6.54
N LEU A 70 -0.76 -7.27 5.32
CA LEU A 70 -1.96 -6.86 4.60
C LEU A 70 -2.91 -8.03 4.35
N ALA A 71 -2.38 -9.20 3.97
CA ALA A 71 -3.16 -10.41 3.74
C ALA A 71 -3.79 -10.95 5.03
N GLU A 72 -3.05 -10.92 6.13
CA GLU A 72 -3.53 -11.29 7.47
C GLU A 72 -4.68 -10.39 7.91
N GLU A 73 -4.53 -9.06 7.83
CA GLU A 73 -5.58 -8.11 8.20
C GLU A 73 -6.80 -8.25 7.28
N THR A 74 -6.60 -8.45 5.98
CA THR A 74 -7.70 -8.67 5.03
C THR A 74 -8.50 -9.92 5.38
N THR A 75 -7.82 -11.01 5.73
CA THR A 75 -8.46 -12.27 6.13
C THR A 75 -9.17 -12.12 7.47
N ALA A 76 -8.53 -11.47 8.46
CA ALA A 76 -9.12 -11.22 9.77
C ALA A 76 -10.39 -10.36 9.67
N ILE A 77 -10.38 -9.31 8.84
CA ILE A 77 -11.55 -8.46 8.55
C ILE A 77 -12.68 -9.30 7.95
N ARG A 78 -12.38 -10.19 7.00
CA ARG A 78 -13.38 -11.05 6.38
C ARG A 78 -14.04 -11.98 7.41
N LEU A 79 -13.23 -12.71 8.19
CA LEU A 79 -13.74 -13.62 9.22
C LEU A 79 -14.56 -12.88 10.29
N LEU A 80 -14.08 -11.72 10.75
CA LEU A 80 -14.80 -10.92 11.74
C LEU A 80 -16.13 -10.38 11.20
N ASN A 81 -16.19 -10.00 9.92
CA ASN A 81 -17.44 -9.61 9.28
C ASN A 81 -18.46 -10.75 9.22
N GLU A 82 -18.01 -11.97 8.88
CA GLU A 82 -18.84 -13.17 8.86
C GLU A 82 -19.41 -13.44 10.28
N GLU A 83 -18.58 -13.34 11.31
CA GLU A 83 -18.98 -13.50 12.71
C GLU A 83 -19.96 -12.42 13.18
N ILE A 84 -19.71 -11.15 12.87
CA ILE A 84 -20.60 -10.01 13.17
C ILE A 84 -21.96 -10.23 12.51
N THR A 85 -21.98 -10.66 11.26
CA THR A 85 -23.23 -10.91 10.50
C THR A 85 -24.03 -12.02 11.16
N ALA A 86 -23.41 -13.17 11.45
CA ALA A 86 -24.07 -14.27 12.13
C ALA A 86 -24.56 -13.88 13.54
N THR A 87 -23.79 -13.06 14.25
CA THR A 87 -24.17 -12.57 15.59
C THR A 87 -25.36 -11.62 15.52
N ARG A 88 -25.40 -10.70 14.55
CA ARG A 88 -26.56 -9.81 14.32
C ARG A 88 -27.83 -10.60 14.06
N GLU A 89 -27.78 -11.60 13.17
CA GLU A 89 -28.94 -12.44 12.86
C GLU A 89 -29.46 -13.19 14.09
N ARG A 90 -28.55 -13.79 14.88
CA ARG A 90 -28.93 -14.47 16.13
C ARG A 90 -29.55 -13.53 17.15
N LEU A 91 -29.03 -12.30 17.27
CA LEU A 91 -29.57 -11.29 18.17
C LEU A 91 -30.95 -10.82 17.75
N GLU A 92 -31.18 -10.63 16.45
CA GLU A 92 -32.49 -10.27 15.91
C GLU A 92 -33.53 -11.37 16.18
N GLN A 93 -33.19 -12.63 15.90
CA GLN A 93 -34.06 -13.77 16.18
C GLN A 93 -34.39 -13.87 17.68
N SER A 94 -33.37 -13.69 18.54
CA SER A 94 -33.55 -13.72 19.99
C SER A 94 -34.44 -12.57 20.47
N GLU A 95 -34.29 -11.38 19.91
CA GLU A 95 -35.14 -10.24 20.24
C GLU A 95 -36.60 -10.48 19.86
N VAL A 96 -36.87 -10.99 18.65
CA VAL A 96 -38.23 -11.32 18.21
C VAL A 96 -38.86 -12.36 19.14
N ALA A 97 -38.12 -13.42 19.48
CA ALA A 97 -38.59 -14.47 20.40
C ALA A 97 -38.90 -13.92 21.80
N LEU A 98 -38.02 -13.08 22.36
CA LEU A 98 -38.23 -12.48 23.68
C LEU A 98 -39.38 -11.48 23.69
N ARG A 99 -39.56 -10.69 22.63
CA ARG A 99 -40.72 -9.79 22.48
C ARG A 99 -42.03 -10.58 22.48
N LYS A 100 -42.11 -11.63 21.67
CA LYS A 100 -43.29 -12.52 21.62
C LYS A 100 -43.58 -13.14 22.99
N ARG A 101 -42.56 -13.68 23.67
CA ARG A 101 -42.70 -14.24 25.03
C ARG A 101 -43.18 -13.19 26.03
N GLY A 102 -42.68 -11.96 25.93
CA GLY A 102 -43.14 -10.84 26.76
C GLY A 102 -44.59 -10.46 26.51
N GLU A 103 -45.06 -10.49 25.27
CA GLU A 103 -46.46 -10.26 24.93
C GLU A 103 -47.40 -11.36 25.42
N GLU A 104 -46.99 -12.63 25.32
CA GLU A 104 -47.75 -13.78 25.85
C GLU A 104 -47.89 -13.69 27.38
N LEU A 105 -46.79 -13.36 28.08
CA LEU A 105 -46.81 -13.18 29.54
C LEU A 105 -47.72 -12.02 29.97
N LYS A 106 -47.76 -10.91 29.22
CA LYS A 106 -48.70 -9.80 29.48
C LYS A 106 -50.17 -10.22 29.35
N LYS A 107 -50.47 -11.20 28.49
CA LYS A 107 -51.81 -11.78 28.33
C LYS A 107 -52.11 -12.87 29.37
N GLY A 108 -51.21 -13.10 30.33
CA GLY A 108 -51.33 -14.16 31.34
C GLY A 108 -51.11 -15.58 30.77
N GLN A 109 -50.55 -15.70 29.57
CA GLN A 109 -50.30 -16.98 28.92
C GLN A 109 -48.86 -17.44 29.21
N VAL A 110 -48.72 -18.64 29.77
CA VAL A 110 -47.41 -19.31 29.93
C VAL A 110 -47.42 -20.57 29.08
N ASN A 111 -46.95 -20.45 27.83
CA ASN A 111 -47.01 -21.54 26.85
C ASN A 111 -45.75 -22.42 26.81
N VAL A 112 -44.77 -22.17 27.69
CA VAL A 112 -43.46 -22.87 27.65
C VAL A 112 -43.34 -23.83 28.82
N SER A 113 -43.43 -25.14 28.55
CA SER A 113 -43.07 -26.20 29.50
C SER A 113 -41.54 -26.30 29.58
N ILE A 114 -40.98 -26.11 30.78
CA ILE A 114 -39.56 -26.30 31.05
C ILE A 114 -39.44 -27.58 31.88
N ALA A 115 -38.73 -28.58 31.36
CA ALA A 115 -38.53 -29.88 32.02
C ALA A 115 -39.84 -30.56 32.50
N GLY A 116 -40.91 -30.43 31.72
CA GLY A 116 -42.21 -31.05 32.02
C GLY A 116 -43.09 -30.29 33.02
N ARG A 117 -42.70 -29.07 33.43
CA ARG A 117 -43.51 -28.19 34.28
C ARG A 117 -43.75 -26.84 33.59
N THR A 118 -44.97 -26.34 33.68
CA THR A 118 -45.28 -24.95 33.29
C THR A 118 -44.86 -24.04 34.43
N PRO A 119 -43.88 -23.13 34.22
CA PRO A 119 -43.42 -22.22 35.26
C PRO A 119 -44.56 -21.28 35.69
N SER A 120 -44.50 -20.77 36.91
CA SER A 120 -45.44 -19.72 37.33
C SER A 120 -45.21 -18.45 36.52
N ILE A 121 -46.19 -17.54 36.49
CA ILE A 121 -46.04 -16.24 35.81
C ILE A 121 -44.86 -15.45 36.39
N ASP A 122 -44.65 -15.50 37.71
CA ASP A 122 -43.52 -14.85 38.38
C ASP A 122 -42.17 -15.44 37.96
N GLU A 123 -42.09 -16.77 37.89
CA GLU A 123 -40.88 -17.47 37.45
C GLU A 123 -40.58 -17.20 35.97
N ALA A 124 -41.61 -17.22 35.11
CA ALA A 124 -41.48 -16.91 33.70
C ALA A 124 -41.06 -15.45 33.47
N THR A 125 -41.54 -14.52 34.30
CA THR A 125 -41.15 -13.10 34.28
C THR A 125 -39.70 -12.91 34.70
N ARG A 126 -39.25 -13.63 35.74
CA ARG A 126 -37.83 -13.62 36.15
C ARG A 126 -36.92 -14.14 35.04
N LEU A 127 -37.26 -15.28 34.43
CA LEU A 127 -36.49 -15.84 33.31
C LEU A 127 -36.45 -14.89 32.11
N LEU A 128 -37.57 -14.24 31.78
CA LEU A 128 -37.61 -13.23 30.72
C LEU A 128 -36.64 -12.07 31.01
N ARG A 129 -36.57 -11.60 32.27
CA ARG A 129 -35.62 -10.55 32.67
C ARG A 129 -34.18 -10.98 32.46
N GLU A 130 -33.82 -12.18 32.93
CA GLU A 130 -32.46 -12.73 32.75
C GLU A 130 -32.09 -12.87 31.27
N ASP A 131 -33.03 -13.32 30.43
CA ASP A 131 -32.82 -13.44 28.99
C ASP A 131 -32.63 -12.07 28.30
N VAL A 132 -33.38 -11.04 28.74
CA VAL A 132 -33.23 -9.66 28.24
C VAL A 132 -31.88 -9.07 28.67
N ASP A 133 -31.44 -9.29 29.91
CA ASP A 133 -30.13 -8.84 30.39
C ASP A 133 -28.98 -9.52 29.64
N ARG A 134 -29.14 -10.82 29.33
CA ARG A 134 -28.20 -11.57 28.49
C ARG A 134 -28.16 -11.00 27.07
N LEU A 135 -29.31 -10.74 26.45
CA LEU A 135 -29.38 -10.11 25.12
C LEU A 135 -28.70 -8.74 25.11
N GLY A 136 -28.91 -7.92 26.15
CA GLY A 136 -28.25 -6.63 26.31
C GLY A 136 -26.72 -6.74 26.43
N SER A 137 -26.23 -7.79 27.08
CA SER A 137 -24.79 -8.07 27.17
C SER A 137 -24.21 -8.52 25.84
N GLN A 138 -24.90 -9.38 25.10
CA GLN A 138 -24.47 -9.80 23.76
C GLN A 138 -24.48 -8.65 22.74
N ARG A 139 -25.43 -7.71 22.84
CA ARG A 139 -25.42 -6.48 22.03
C ARG A 139 -24.20 -5.60 22.29
N ARG A 140 -23.76 -5.49 23.54
CA ARG A 140 -22.54 -4.77 23.90
C ARG A 140 -21.30 -5.45 23.30
N GLU A 141 -21.28 -6.79 23.30
CA GLU A 141 -20.23 -7.55 22.65
C GLU A 141 -20.19 -7.31 21.13
N LEU A 142 -21.35 -7.39 20.46
CA LEU A 142 -21.46 -7.06 19.04
C LEU A 142 -20.93 -5.66 18.74
N ALA A 143 -21.31 -4.65 19.54
CA ALA A 143 -20.82 -3.29 19.38
C ALA A 143 -19.29 -3.19 19.56
N ASN A 144 -18.69 -4.02 20.41
CA ASN A 144 -17.23 -4.09 20.55
C ASN A 144 -16.58 -4.75 19.33
N GLN A 145 -17.16 -5.84 18.82
CA GLN A 145 -16.69 -6.48 17.59
C GLN A 145 -16.71 -5.51 16.40
N GLU A 146 -17.79 -4.72 16.25
CA GLU A 146 -17.90 -3.69 15.21
C GLU A 146 -16.84 -2.59 15.34
N ARG A 147 -16.49 -2.18 16.58
CA ARG A 147 -15.37 -1.25 16.82
C ARG A 147 -14.03 -1.86 16.43
N ILE A 148 -13.79 -3.11 16.81
CA ILE A 148 -12.57 -3.84 16.44
C ILE A 148 -12.46 -3.95 14.92
N LEU A 149 -13.57 -4.25 14.24
CA LEU A 149 -13.61 -4.30 12.78
C LEU A 149 -13.18 -2.96 12.15
N SER A 150 -13.72 -1.84 12.64
CA SER A 150 -13.33 -0.51 12.15
C SER A 150 -11.84 -0.23 12.37
N LEU A 151 -11.30 -0.59 13.54
CA LEU A 151 -9.86 -0.43 13.82
C LEU A 151 -9.00 -1.29 12.88
N ARG A 152 -9.42 -2.52 12.58
CA ARG A 152 -8.72 -3.39 11.63
C ARG A 152 -8.76 -2.84 10.21
N GLN A 153 -9.92 -2.35 9.75
CA GLN A 153 -10.04 -1.70 8.43
C GLN A 153 -9.11 -0.48 8.31
N ASN A 154 -9.02 0.34 9.36
CA ASN A 154 -8.07 1.44 9.40
C ASN A 154 -6.62 0.95 9.32
N THR A 155 -6.28 -0.09 10.09
CA THR A 155 -4.94 -0.71 10.08
C THR A 155 -4.60 -1.27 8.70
N GLN A 156 -5.50 -2.01 8.07
CA GLN A 156 -5.36 -2.53 6.71
C GLN A 156 -5.06 -1.39 5.72
N SER A 157 -5.77 -0.26 5.81
CA SER A 157 -5.55 0.89 4.94
C SER A 157 -4.16 1.53 5.13
N LEU A 158 -3.67 1.56 6.37
CA LEU A 158 -2.34 2.09 6.69
C LEU A 158 -1.24 1.17 6.15
N VAL A 159 -1.36 -0.14 6.36
CA VAL A 159 -0.41 -1.14 5.84
C VAL A 159 -0.39 -1.13 4.31
N ALA A 160 -1.55 -1.00 3.66
CA ALA A 160 -1.64 -0.89 2.21
C ALA A 160 -0.88 0.34 1.67
N LYS A 161 -1.06 1.51 2.30
CA LYS A 161 -0.33 2.74 1.95
C LYS A 161 1.17 2.63 2.18
N GLN A 162 1.57 2.00 3.29
CA GLN A 162 2.98 1.76 3.58
C GLN A 162 3.61 0.87 2.51
N ARG A 163 2.95 -0.24 2.15
CA ARG A 163 3.39 -1.14 1.08
C ARG A 163 3.54 -0.41 -0.25
N GLU A 164 2.55 0.38 -0.65
CA GLU A 164 2.62 1.17 -1.89
C GLU A 164 3.80 2.14 -1.88
N THR A 165 4.05 2.79 -0.74
CA THR A 165 5.18 3.70 -0.57
C THR A 165 6.51 2.96 -0.74
N LEU A 166 6.67 1.79 -0.13
CA LEU A 166 7.89 0.97 -0.28
C LEU A 166 8.11 0.54 -1.72
N VAL A 167 7.06 0.08 -2.41
CA VAL A 167 7.14 -0.31 -3.83
C VAL A 167 7.58 0.87 -4.70
N ARG A 168 7.00 2.04 -4.49
CA ARG A 168 7.37 3.25 -5.24
C ARG A 168 8.81 3.66 -4.96
N GLN A 169 9.21 3.72 -3.69
CA GLN A 169 10.57 4.08 -3.29
C GLN A 169 11.61 3.10 -3.86
N LYS A 170 11.31 1.80 -3.86
CA LYS A 170 12.18 0.80 -4.49
C LYS A 170 12.35 1.08 -5.98
N ALA A 171 11.27 1.37 -6.71
CA ALA A 171 11.35 1.67 -8.14
C ALA A 171 12.19 2.93 -8.42
N GLU A 172 11.98 4.00 -7.65
CA GLU A 172 12.77 5.25 -7.73
C GLU A 172 14.26 5.00 -7.47
N LEU A 173 14.61 4.29 -6.39
CA LEU A 173 15.99 3.97 -6.06
C LEU A 173 16.64 3.04 -7.10
N THR A 174 15.88 2.08 -7.64
CA THR A 174 16.38 1.19 -8.71
C THR A 174 16.77 2.01 -9.95
N ALA A 175 15.95 2.99 -10.34
CA ALA A 175 16.23 3.85 -11.48
C ALA A 175 17.48 4.71 -11.24
N ALA A 176 17.60 5.30 -10.05
CA ALA A 176 18.77 6.09 -9.65
C ALA A 176 20.06 5.26 -9.65
N VAL A 177 20.01 4.01 -9.16
CA VAL A 177 21.16 3.09 -9.21
C VAL A 177 21.57 2.81 -10.66
N ALA A 178 20.61 2.55 -11.56
CA ALA A 178 20.92 2.31 -12.97
C ALA A 178 21.55 3.53 -13.68
N GLU A 179 21.13 4.74 -13.30
CA GLU A 179 21.75 5.99 -13.75
C GLU A 179 23.20 6.10 -13.25
N MET A 180 23.43 5.91 -11.95
CA MET A 180 24.78 5.92 -11.35
C MET A 180 25.73 4.88 -11.96
N GLU A 181 25.22 3.69 -12.30
CA GLU A 181 26.01 2.67 -13.02
C GLU A 181 26.44 3.14 -14.41
N SER A 182 25.57 3.89 -15.09
CA SER A 182 25.86 4.42 -16.41
C SER A 182 26.94 5.50 -16.32
N ASP A 183 26.85 6.38 -15.33
CA ASP A 183 27.82 7.43 -15.09
C ASP A 183 29.19 6.86 -14.70
N LEU A 184 29.25 5.86 -13.81
CA LEU A 184 30.51 5.19 -13.47
C LEU A 184 31.19 4.53 -14.68
N LYS A 185 30.39 3.91 -15.57
CA LYS A 185 30.92 3.37 -16.83
C LYS A 185 31.49 4.46 -17.73
N LEU A 186 30.82 5.62 -17.83
CA LEU A 186 31.32 6.76 -18.60
C LEU A 186 32.63 7.29 -18.03
N VAL A 187 32.71 7.51 -16.72
CA VAL A 187 33.92 7.99 -16.05
C VAL A 187 35.08 7.01 -16.25
N ARG A 188 34.85 5.70 -16.16
CA ARG A 188 35.87 4.69 -16.46
C ARG A 188 36.37 4.74 -17.90
N LEU A 189 35.46 4.92 -18.87
CA LEU A 189 35.85 5.07 -20.27
C LEU A 189 36.70 6.32 -20.48
N GLU A 190 36.36 7.45 -19.84
CA GLU A 190 37.14 8.69 -19.90
C GLU A 190 38.52 8.55 -19.22
N GLN A 191 38.59 7.85 -18.08
CA GLN A 191 39.87 7.56 -17.40
C GLN A 191 40.76 6.65 -18.23
N MET A 192 40.19 5.60 -18.86
CA MET A 192 40.93 4.77 -19.82
C MET A 192 41.42 5.64 -20.98
N GLU A 193 40.57 6.48 -21.57
CA GLU A 193 40.98 7.39 -22.64
C GLU A 193 42.13 8.31 -22.20
N SER A 194 42.10 8.83 -20.97
CA SER A 194 43.16 9.67 -20.41
C SER A 194 44.47 8.91 -20.17
N GLN A 195 44.43 7.66 -19.69
CA GLN A 195 45.63 6.83 -19.53
C GLN A 195 46.25 6.40 -20.87
N TYR A 196 45.43 6.28 -21.92
CA TYR A 196 45.89 5.97 -23.28
C TYR A 196 46.20 7.21 -24.13
N GLN A 197 45.95 8.43 -23.63
CA GLN A 197 46.34 9.69 -24.27
C GLN A 197 47.85 9.99 -24.22
N SER A 198 48.66 9.10 -23.64
CA SER A 198 50.12 9.21 -23.66
C SER A 198 50.81 8.62 -24.91
N ASP A 199 50.08 8.03 -25.88
CA ASP A 199 50.66 7.56 -27.15
C ASP A 199 49.81 8.03 -28.36
N ASP A 200 50.22 9.17 -28.92
CA ASP A 200 49.63 9.80 -30.10
C ASP A 200 49.90 8.97 -31.36
N THR A 201 48.85 8.40 -31.97
CA THR A 201 48.66 8.24 -33.44
C THR A 201 47.50 7.28 -33.78
N ARG A 202 47.25 6.23 -32.99
CA ARG A 202 46.07 5.32 -33.17
C ARG A 202 44.79 5.80 -32.47
N LEU A 203 44.96 6.60 -31.42
CA LEU A 203 43.86 7.14 -30.62
C LEU A 203 42.95 8.09 -31.41
N ALA A 204 43.48 8.82 -32.40
CA ALA A 204 42.71 9.77 -33.21
C ALA A 204 41.63 9.09 -34.07
N ASP A 205 41.94 7.93 -34.65
CA ASP A 205 40.98 7.15 -35.46
C ASP A 205 39.95 6.43 -34.58
N ILE A 206 40.35 6.03 -33.37
CA ILE A 206 39.44 5.46 -32.37
C ILE A 206 38.50 6.55 -31.82
N LYS A 207 39.00 7.77 -31.55
CA LYS A 207 38.22 8.96 -31.18
C LYS A 207 37.16 9.30 -32.23
N LYS A 208 37.52 9.25 -33.52
CA LYS A 208 36.57 9.43 -34.63
C LYS A 208 35.48 8.37 -34.61
N SER A 209 35.87 7.10 -34.43
CA SER A 209 34.95 5.96 -34.39
C SER A 209 34.00 5.99 -33.18
N LEU A 210 34.48 6.38 -31.99
CA LEU A 210 33.69 6.54 -30.77
C LEU A 210 32.71 7.72 -30.88
N LYS A 211 33.14 8.84 -31.48
CA LYS A 211 32.27 9.98 -31.76
C LYS A 211 31.15 9.60 -32.74
N ASP A 212 31.47 8.80 -33.76
CA ASP A 212 30.48 8.28 -34.72
C ASP A 212 29.51 7.28 -34.07
N LEU A 213 29.98 6.45 -33.13
CA LEU A 213 29.13 5.53 -32.37
C LEU A 213 28.21 6.28 -31.39
N ARG A 214 28.73 7.27 -30.65
CA ARG A 214 27.93 8.14 -29.76
C ARG A 214 26.83 8.87 -30.55
N ARG A 215 27.17 9.38 -31.75
CA ARG A 215 26.20 9.98 -32.67
C ARG A 215 25.13 8.96 -33.10
N LYS A 216 25.50 7.72 -33.44
CA LYS A 216 24.53 6.67 -33.78
C LYS A 216 23.60 6.31 -32.62
N VAL A 217 24.13 6.21 -31.40
CA VAL A 217 23.34 5.91 -30.19
C VAL A 217 22.40 7.07 -29.85
N MET A 218 22.85 8.34 -29.96
CA MET A 218 21.98 9.50 -29.80
C MET A 218 20.87 9.54 -30.85
N VAL A 219 21.19 9.25 -32.12
CA VAL A 219 20.17 9.16 -33.18
C VAL A 219 19.17 8.02 -32.91
N GLN A 220 19.61 6.89 -32.35
CA GLN A 220 18.71 5.80 -31.98
C GLN A 220 17.85 6.13 -30.76
N LYS A 221 18.42 6.78 -29.73
CA LYS A 221 17.65 7.31 -28.58
C LYS A 221 16.63 8.34 -29.02
N GLU A 222 17.01 9.25 -29.92
CA GLU A 222 16.09 10.25 -30.47
C GLU A 222 15.01 9.61 -31.33
N LYS A 223 15.35 8.60 -32.15
CA LYS A 223 14.33 7.82 -32.88
C LYS A 223 13.36 7.13 -31.94
N LEU A 224 13.82 6.53 -30.85
CA LEU A 224 12.95 5.92 -29.84
C LEU A 224 12.09 6.96 -29.13
N ASN A 225 12.65 8.12 -28.77
CA ASN A 225 11.89 9.23 -28.20
C ASN A 225 10.84 9.78 -29.17
N LEU A 226 11.15 9.91 -30.46
CA LEU A 226 10.21 10.35 -31.48
C LEU A 226 9.12 9.29 -31.75
N VAL A 227 9.45 8.00 -31.71
CA VAL A 227 8.46 6.91 -31.79
C VAL A 227 7.55 6.92 -30.57
N ASN A 228 8.10 7.08 -29.36
CA ASN A 228 7.33 7.19 -28.13
C ASN A 228 6.49 8.48 -28.09
N GLN A 229 6.97 9.60 -28.64
CA GLN A 229 6.16 10.82 -28.81
C GLN A 229 5.04 10.66 -29.83
N VAL A 230 5.17 9.77 -30.82
CA VAL A 230 4.07 9.43 -31.74
C VAL A 230 3.06 8.50 -31.05
N GLU A 231 3.48 7.66 -30.11
CA GLU A 231 2.57 6.86 -29.26
C GLU A 231 1.90 7.68 -28.14
N GLU A 232 2.53 8.75 -27.65
CA GLU A 232 2.02 9.65 -26.60
C GLU A 232 1.36 10.94 -27.13
N GLN A 233 1.11 11.06 -28.44
CA GLN A 233 0.14 12.05 -28.90
C GLN A 233 -1.26 11.61 -28.50
N PRO A 234 -2.01 12.39 -27.70
CA PRO A 234 -3.43 12.16 -27.56
C PRO A 234 -4.02 12.38 -28.94
N THR A 235 -4.48 11.32 -29.60
CA THR A 235 -5.43 11.47 -30.68
C THR A 235 -6.63 12.17 -30.07
N GLY A 236 -6.68 13.49 -30.21
CA GLY A 236 -7.86 14.30 -29.97
C GLY A 236 -8.95 13.76 -30.88
N GLY A 237 -9.72 12.80 -30.35
CA GLY A 237 -10.99 12.42 -30.92
C GLY A 237 -11.90 13.63 -30.77
N GLU A 238 -12.32 14.19 -31.90
CA GLU A 238 -13.37 15.20 -31.99
C GLU A 238 -14.51 14.82 -31.04
N SER A 239 -14.89 15.74 -30.15
CA SER A 239 -16.02 15.51 -29.24
C SER A 239 -17.31 15.44 -30.05
N VAL A 240 -18.25 14.60 -29.60
CA VAL A 240 -19.55 14.39 -30.28
C VAL A 240 -20.33 15.71 -30.45
N ASP A 241 -20.13 16.69 -29.57
CA ASP A 241 -20.72 18.03 -29.67
C ASP A 241 -20.17 18.85 -30.86
N GLU A 242 -18.91 18.64 -31.25
CA GLU A 242 -18.27 19.30 -32.40
C GLU A 242 -18.73 18.69 -33.74
N ILE A 243 -19.03 17.38 -33.75
CA ILE A 243 -19.61 16.68 -34.90
C ILE A 243 -21.07 17.09 -35.12
N LEU A 244 -21.85 17.25 -34.05
CA LEU A 244 -23.26 17.68 -34.12
C LEU A 244 -23.41 19.17 -34.46
N GLY A 245 -22.42 20.01 -34.14
CA GLY A 245 -22.39 21.43 -34.53
C GLY A 245 -22.31 21.66 -36.05
N ARG A 246 -21.70 20.73 -36.82
CA ARG A 246 -21.55 20.84 -38.29
C ARG A 246 -22.84 20.53 -39.07
N LEU A 247 -23.89 20.03 -38.40
CA LEU A 247 -25.22 19.84 -39.01
C LEU A 247 -26.09 21.10 -38.97
N ASN A 248 -25.69 22.15 -38.23
CA ASN A 248 -26.51 23.35 -37.98
C ASN A 248 -25.88 24.65 -38.53
N GLY A 249 -25.45 24.66 -39.80
CA GLY A 249 -25.37 25.88 -40.62
C GLY A 249 -24.08 26.07 -41.45
N PRO A 250 -24.09 26.90 -42.52
CA PRO A 250 -25.14 27.83 -42.91
C PRO A 250 -25.87 27.41 -44.21
N ALA A 251 -27.16 27.73 -44.23
CA ALA A 251 -27.91 27.87 -45.47
C ALA A 251 -27.33 29.00 -46.34
N ALA A 252 -27.26 28.72 -47.64
CA ALA A 252 -27.29 29.67 -48.76
C ALA A 252 -26.13 30.69 -48.87
N ARG A 253 -25.44 30.66 -50.02
CA ARG A 253 -25.73 31.56 -51.15
C ARG A 253 -24.72 31.36 -52.29
N GLU A 254 -25.29 31.29 -53.49
CA GLU A 254 -24.73 31.49 -54.85
C GLU A 254 -23.86 30.37 -55.47
#